data_AF-A0A2A3YII5-F1
#
_entry.id   AF-A0A2A3YII5-F1
#
_cell.length_a   1.000
_cell.length_b   1.000
_cell.length_c   1.000
_cell.angle_alpha   90.00
_cell.angle_beta   90.00
_cell.angle_gamma   90.00
#
_symmetry.space_group_name_H-M   'P 1'
#
loop_
_entity.id
_entity.type
_entity.pdbx_description
1 polymer ?
#
loop_
_entity_poly.entity_id
_entity_poly.type
_entity_poly.pdbx_seq_one_letter_code
_entity_poly.pdbx_strand_id
1 'polypeptide(L)'
;MAGCSGPSDAPESEAPSEAPTSASEEPAEEEAAEESEDASATWDVAPSEEAPLVRGDEGPAEAEAGDAEDAAAAGADAITAFFDTKDSEKWWKNFSSHLTPAAQEVWQYTDPGRVPSGKVQGSVELGPVSATDAEVAVPSTIGDFQVVLVRETGKDSWKVSAIEPPEEAQEG
;
A
#
# COMPACT_ATOMS: atom_id res chain seq x y z
N MET A 1 16.69 -10.56 -75.39
CA MET A 1 17.70 -10.09 -74.42
C MET A 1 17.19 -10.55 -73.05
N ALA A 2 17.40 -11.84 -72.71
CA ALA A 2 18.51 -12.36 -71.90
C ALA A 2 18.47 -11.76 -70.47
N GLY A 3 18.26 -12.46 -69.35
CA GLY A 3 18.48 -13.87 -69.02
C GLY A 3 19.62 -13.99 -67.97
N CYS A 4 19.36 -14.71 -66.86
CA CYS A 4 20.24 -15.11 -65.73
C CYS A 4 20.31 -14.09 -64.56
N SER A 5 19.81 -14.35 -63.35
CA SER A 5 19.93 -15.49 -62.39
C SER A 5 21.25 -15.52 -61.59
N GLY A 6 21.13 -15.25 -60.28
CA GLY A 6 22.02 -15.70 -59.19
C GLY A 6 23.44 -15.09 -59.15
N PRO A 7 24.13 -15.08 -57.98
CA PRO A 7 24.13 -16.20 -57.04
C PRO A 7 23.83 -15.84 -55.58
N SER A 8 23.18 -16.79 -54.89
CA SER A 8 23.26 -16.98 -53.44
C SER A 8 24.35 -18.04 -53.24
N ASP A 9 25.44 -17.69 -52.57
CA ASP A 9 26.57 -18.59 -52.27
C ASP A 9 26.94 -18.48 -50.77
N ALA A 10 27.34 -19.62 -50.21
CA ALA A 10 27.56 -19.97 -48.80
C ALA A 10 29.00 -19.59 -48.33
N PRO A 11 29.68 -20.25 -47.35
CA PRO A 11 29.27 -21.08 -46.21
C PRO A 11 29.94 -20.72 -44.85
N GLU A 12 29.59 -21.56 -43.88
CA GLU A 12 30.02 -21.80 -42.49
C GLU A 12 31.53 -21.98 -42.20
N SER A 13 31.88 -21.80 -40.92
CA SER A 13 33.10 -22.21 -40.17
C SER A 13 34.40 -21.45 -40.39
N GLU A 14 34.86 -20.70 -39.37
CA GLU A 14 36.18 -20.88 -38.70
C GLU A 14 36.14 -20.29 -37.27
N ALA A 15 36.31 -21.16 -36.27
CA ALA A 15 36.76 -20.78 -34.92
C ALA A 15 38.29 -20.83 -34.89
N PRO A 16 38.95 -20.01 -34.06
CA PRO A 16 40.19 -20.45 -33.43
C PRO A 16 40.08 -20.55 -31.91
N SER A 17 40.73 -21.63 -31.46
CA SER A 17 40.99 -22.08 -30.10
C SER A 17 42.10 -21.25 -29.47
N GLU A 18 41.91 -20.80 -28.22
CA GLU A 18 42.98 -20.68 -27.22
C GLU A 18 42.45 -21.18 -25.86
N ALA A 19 43.23 -22.04 -25.22
CA ALA A 19 43.03 -22.63 -23.89
C ALA A 19 44.43 -22.73 -23.23
N PRO A 20 44.61 -23.16 -21.97
CA PRO A 20 43.80 -23.08 -20.75
C PRO A 20 44.59 -22.48 -19.55
N THR A 21 43.94 -22.14 -18.44
CA THR A 21 44.53 -22.32 -17.10
C THR A 21 43.44 -22.59 -16.08
N SER A 22 43.65 -23.59 -15.23
CA SER A 22 42.79 -23.94 -14.11
C SER A 22 43.46 -23.37 -12.85
N ALA A 23 42.77 -22.51 -12.11
CA ALA A 23 43.04 -22.24 -10.72
C ALA A 23 41.74 -21.82 -10.02
N SER A 24 41.51 -22.52 -8.90
CA SER A 24 40.40 -22.48 -7.98
C SER A 24 40.16 -21.10 -7.35
N GLU A 25 38.90 -20.69 -7.26
CA GLU A 25 38.37 -19.85 -6.18
C GLU A 25 36.93 -20.31 -5.88
N GLU A 26 36.79 -21.20 -4.89
CA GLU A 26 35.69 -21.18 -3.90
C GLU A 26 36.02 -20.04 -2.92
N PRO A 27 35.11 -19.43 -2.12
CA PRO A 27 33.68 -19.68 -1.88
C PRO A 27 32.85 -18.36 -1.88
N ALA A 28 31.65 -18.41 -1.29
CA ALA A 28 30.67 -17.33 -1.11
C ALA A 28 31.16 -16.03 -0.45
N GLU A 29 30.55 -14.89 -0.83
CA GLU A 29 30.30 -13.69 -0.01
C GLU A 29 29.40 -12.77 -0.86
N GLU A 30 28.12 -12.59 -0.53
CA GLU A 30 27.67 -11.57 0.43
C GLU A 30 28.13 -10.16 0.00
N GLU A 31 27.40 -9.54 -0.93
CA GLU A 31 27.22 -8.09 -0.88
C GLU A 31 25.87 -7.83 -0.20
N ALA A 32 25.90 -8.00 1.12
CA ALA A 32 25.15 -7.13 2.00
C ALA A 32 26.00 -5.88 2.25
N ALA A 33 25.48 -4.73 1.81
CA ALA A 33 25.76 -3.40 2.35
C ALA A 33 24.61 -2.53 1.81
N GLU A 34 23.44 -2.49 2.46
CA GLU A 34 23.20 -1.81 3.74
C GLU A 34 23.75 -0.38 3.76
N GLU A 35 22.88 0.58 3.43
CA GLU A 35 22.77 1.89 4.09
C GLU A 35 21.38 2.44 3.69
N SER A 36 20.33 2.06 4.40
CA SER A 36 19.79 2.81 5.55
C SER A 36 19.17 4.15 5.14
N GLU A 37 17.89 4.11 4.80
CA GLU A 37 16.97 5.20 5.15
C GLU A 37 15.96 4.61 6.13
N ASP A 38 16.39 4.63 7.40
CA ASP A 38 15.50 4.73 8.55
C ASP A 38 14.52 3.57 8.80
N ALA A 39 15.07 2.47 9.32
CA ALA A 39 14.34 1.63 10.27
C ALA A 39 14.21 2.36 11.62
N SER A 40 13.58 3.54 11.69
CA SER A 40 13.18 4.11 12.98
C SER A 40 11.77 3.67 13.28
N ALA A 41 11.66 2.68 14.17
CA ALA A 41 10.41 2.20 14.78
C ALA A 41 9.23 2.02 13.80
N THR A 42 9.53 1.54 12.59
CA THR A 42 8.62 1.55 11.46
C THR A 42 7.39 0.71 11.76
N TRP A 43 6.22 1.30 11.58
CA TRP A 43 4.97 0.56 11.49
C TRP A 43 5.01 -0.36 10.26
N ASP A 44 5.62 -1.55 10.41
CA ASP A 44 5.97 -2.54 9.35
C ASP A 44 4.74 -3.20 8.68
N VAL A 45 3.53 -2.79 9.06
CA VAL A 45 2.28 -3.32 8.54
C VAL A 45 1.59 -2.37 7.55
N ALA A 46 1.99 -1.10 7.48
CA ALA A 46 1.55 -0.24 6.38
C ALA A 46 2.18 -0.74 5.07
N PRO A 47 1.44 -0.69 3.96
CA PRO A 47 2.00 -1.06 2.68
C PRO A 47 3.15 -0.12 2.29
N SER A 48 4.14 -0.66 1.58
CA SER A 48 5.31 0.11 1.12
C SER A 48 4.97 1.12 0.03
N GLU A 49 3.81 1.00 -0.61
CA GLU A 49 3.30 1.94 -1.59
C GLU A 49 2.06 2.61 -1.01
N GLU A 50 1.91 3.92 -1.16
CA GLU A 50 0.73 4.63 -0.67
C GLU A 50 -0.36 4.54 -1.73
N ALA A 51 -1.57 4.19 -1.33
CA ALA A 51 -2.69 4.14 -2.26
C ALA A 51 -2.98 5.55 -2.80
N PRO A 52 -3.11 5.74 -4.13
CA PRO A 52 -3.40 7.05 -4.67
C PRO A 52 -4.70 7.56 -4.06
N LEU A 53 -4.67 8.78 -3.51
CA LEU A 53 -5.87 9.43 -3.00
C LEU A 53 -6.83 9.69 -4.15
N VAL A 54 -7.84 8.84 -4.28
CA VAL A 54 -8.90 9.03 -5.26
C VAL A 54 -9.88 10.00 -4.64
N ARG A 55 -9.68 11.29 -4.93
CA ARG A 55 -10.64 12.32 -4.56
C ARG A 55 -12.01 11.96 -5.12
N GLY A 56 -13.04 12.04 -4.30
CA GLY A 56 -14.40 11.76 -4.79
C GLY A 56 -14.84 12.76 -5.87
N ASP A 57 -15.98 12.50 -6.51
CA ASP A 57 -16.55 13.42 -7.52
C ASP A 57 -16.69 14.81 -6.89
N GLU A 58 -16.47 15.87 -7.67
CA GLU A 58 -16.46 17.26 -7.19
C GLU A 58 -17.89 17.69 -6.78
N GLY A 59 -18.32 17.20 -5.62
CA GLY A 59 -19.59 17.53 -4.97
C GLY A 59 -19.56 18.95 -4.41
N PRO A 60 -20.69 19.45 -3.86
CA PRO A 60 -20.68 20.73 -3.16
C PRO A 60 -19.55 20.75 -2.14
N ALA A 61 -18.74 21.81 -2.11
CA ALA A 61 -17.51 21.84 -1.30
C ALA A 61 -17.75 21.70 0.22
N GLU A 62 -18.99 21.92 0.68
CA GLU A 62 -19.37 21.87 2.09
C GLU A 62 -19.97 20.51 2.46
N ALA A 63 -19.39 19.89 3.50
CA ALA A 63 -19.98 18.74 4.17
C ALA A 63 -21.33 19.10 4.79
N GLU A 64 -22.32 18.20 4.69
CA GLU A 64 -23.58 18.36 5.40
C GLU A 64 -23.42 18.07 6.90
N ALA A 65 -24.32 18.62 7.71
CA ALA A 65 -24.37 18.33 9.14
C ALA A 65 -24.65 16.84 9.37
N GLY A 66 -23.64 16.11 9.87
CA GLY A 66 -23.67 14.66 10.10
C GLY A 66 -22.67 13.88 9.23
N ASP A 67 -22.16 14.44 8.14
CA ASP A 67 -21.15 13.78 7.29
C ASP A 67 -19.87 13.48 8.06
N ALA A 68 -19.45 14.42 8.90
CA ALA A 68 -18.27 14.25 9.74
C ALA A 68 -18.43 13.12 10.76
N GLU A 69 -19.61 13.01 11.39
CA GLU A 69 -19.91 11.94 12.34
C GLU A 69 -19.97 10.57 11.65
N ASP A 70 -20.54 10.50 10.45
CA ASP A 70 -20.59 9.29 9.62
C ASP A 70 -19.19 8.86 9.16
N ALA A 71 -18.35 9.83 8.74
CA ALA A 71 -16.96 9.60 8.38
C ALA A 71 -16.14 9.09 9.59
N ALA A 72 -16.32 9.69 10.76
CA ALA A 72 -15.67 9.22 11.99
C ALA A 72 -16.10 7.80 12.38
N ALA A 73 -17.39 7.49 12.27
CA ALA A 73 -17.89 6.15 12.52
C ALA A 73 -17.29 5.14 11.54
N ALA A 74 -17.23 5.48 10.24
CA ALA A 74 -16.64 4.64 9.21
C ALA A 74 -15.13 4.44 9.41
N GLY A 75 -14.40 5.49 9.80
CA GLY A 75 -12.96 5.41 10.09
C GLY A 75 -12.69 4.51 11.30
N ALA A 76 -13.45 4.67 12.40
CA ALA A 76 -13.32 3.82 13.57
C ALA A 76 -13.67 2.35 13.27
N ASP A 77 -14.70 2.10 12.46
CA ASP A 77 -15.09 0.74 12.05
C ASP A 77 -14.00 0.08 11.19
N ALA A 78 -13.40 0.84 10.26
CA ALA A 78 -12.30 0.37 9.44
C ALA A 78 -11.05 0.01 10.27
N ILE A 79 -10.65 0.86 11.24
CA ILE A 79 -9.52 0.56 12.15
C ILE A 79 -9.86 -0.60 13.10
N THR A 80 -11.11 -0.72 13.52
CA THR A 80 -11.56 -1.87 14.31
C THR A 80 -11.47 -3.16 13.50
N ALA A 81 -11.90 -3.14 12.23
CA ALA A 81 -11.77 -4.26 11.30
C ALA A 81 -10.30 -4.59 11.02
N PHE A 82 -9.44 -3.57 10.91
CA PHE A 82 -8.00 -3.71 10.74
C PHE A 82 -7.38 -4.50 11.90
N PHE A 83 -7.77 -4.22 13.16
CA PHE A 83 -7.26 -4.96 14.32
C PHE A 83 -7.87 -6.35 14.53
N ASP A 84 -8.97 -6.73 13.86
CA ASP A 84 -9.61 -8.04 14.04
C ASP A 84 -8.94 -9.14 13.21
N THR A 85 -7.63 -9.35 13.42
CA THR A 85 -6.81 -10.32 12.69
C THR A 85 -6.96 -11.77 13.18
N LYS A 86 -8.02 -12.08 13.94
CA LYS A 86 -8.26 -13.43 14.49
C LYS A 86 -8.35 -14.52 13.44
N ASP A 87 -8.84 -14.18 12.25
CA ASP A 87 -9.10 -15.10 11.16
C ASP A 87 -8.75 -14.39 9.85
N SER A 88 -7.59 -14.70 9.28
CA SER A 88 -6.98 -13.95 8.16
C SER A 88 -7.89 -13.80 6.95
N GLU A 89 -8.64 -14.85 6.59
CA GLU A 89 -9.56 -14.82 5.45
C GLU A 89 -10.78 -13.92 5.72
N LYS A 90 -11.32 -13.96 6.95
CA LYS A 90 -12.42 -13.09 7.35
C LYS A 90 -11.96 -11.65 7.55
N TRP A 91 -10.77 -11.46 8.11
CA TRP A 91 -10.15 -10.16 8.33
C TRP A 91 -10.06 -9.40 7.02
N TRP A 92 -9.42 -9.97 6.00
CA TRP A 92 -9.28 -9.30 4.71
C TRP A 92 -10.64 -9.00 4.09
N LYS A 93 -11.60 -9.93 4.17
CA LYS A 93 -12.95 -9.73 3.63
C LYS A 93 -13.71 -8.59 4.33
N ASN A 94 -13.56 -8.45 5.64
CA ASN A 94 -14.17 -7.37 6.39
C ASN A 94 -13.44 -6.05 6.11
N PHE A 95 -12.12 -6.02 6.29
CA PHE A 95 -11.29 -4.83 6.13
C PHE A 95 -11.36 -4.25 4.71
N SER A 96 -11.18 -5.08 3.67
CA SER A 96 -11.29 -4.65 2.27
C SER A 96 -12.66 -4.06 1.94
N SER A 97 -13.74 -4.45 2.62
CA SER A 97 -15.07 -3.87 2.39
C SER A 97 -15.18 -2.40 2.79
N HIS A 98 -14.29 -1.93 3.66
CA HIS A 98 -14.18 -0.52 4.03
C HIS A 98 -13.19 0.25 3.15
N LEU A 99 -12.31 -0.44 2.43
CA LEU A 99 -11.30 0.17 1.57
C LEU A 99 -11.86 0.55 0.19
N THR A 100 -11.27 1.58 -0.41
CA THR A 100 -11.41 1.87 -1.84
C THR A 100 -10.71 0.79 -2.69
N PRO A 101 -11.06 0.62 -3.98
CA PRO A 101 -10.36 -0.31 -4.85
C PRO A 101 -8.85 -0.05 -4.91
N ALA A 102 -8.44 1.22 -4.98
CA ALA A 102 -7.04 1.61 -4.96
C ALA A 102 -6.35 1.19 -3.65
N ALA A 103 -6.99 1.43 -2.50
CA ALA A 103 -6.47 0.97 -1.21
C ALA A 103 -6.39 -0.56 -1.12
N GLN A 104 -7.36 -1.29 -1.68
CA GLN A 104 -7.32 -2.75 -1.68
C GLN A 104 -6.11 -3.29 -2.43
N GLU A 105 -5.76 -2.72 -3.59
CA GLU A 105 -4.61 -3.18 -4.40
C GLU A 105 -3.29 -3.12 -3.63
N VAL A 106 -3.19 -2.16 -2.71
CA VAL A 106 -2.00 -1.95 -1.92
C VAL A 106 -2.02 -2.76 -0.62
N TRP A 107 -3.15 -2.76 0.10
CA TRP A 107 -3.30 -3.47 1.37
C TRP A 107 -3.50 -4.99 1.23
N GLN A 108 -3.80 -5.52 0.04
CA GLN A 108 -4.01 -6.96 -0.17
C GLN A 108 -2.78 -7.82 0.11
N TYR A 109 -1.60 -7.21 0.11
CA TYR A 109 -0.32 -7.87 0.40
C TYR A 109 0.07 -7.78 1.89
N THR A 110 -0.71 -7.08 2.71
CA THR A 110 -0.47 -6.92 4.14
C THR A 110 -0.69 -8.24 4.87
N ASP A 111 0.32 -8.69 5.61
CA ASP A 111 0.22 -9.89 6.43
C ASP A 111 -0.52 -9.59 7.75
N PRO A 112 -1.64 -10.27 8.06
CA PRO A 112 -2.40 -10.03 9.29
C PRO A 112 -1.63 -10.43 10.56
N GLY A 113 -0.59 -11.27 10.45
CA GLY A 113 0.30 -11.61 11.55
C GLY A 113 1.28 -10.48 11.92
N ARG A 114 1.52 -9.54 11.00
CA ARG A 114 2.28 -8.31 11.26
C ARG A 114 1.42 -7.20 11.87
N VAL A 115 0.09 -7.30 11.76
CA VAL A 115 -0.81 -6.32 12.38
C VAL A 115 -0.69 -6.42 13.90
N PRO A 116 -0.28 -5.33 14.58
CA PRO A 116 -0.18 -5.35 16.02
C PRO A 116 -1.58 -5.45 16.62
N SER A 117 -1.67 -6.13 17.76
CA SER A 117 -2.92 -6.25 18.51
C SER A 117 -3.29 -4.91 19.13
N GLY A 118 -4.04 -4.10 18.39
CA GLY A 118 -4.57 -2.82 18.81
C GLY A 118 -6.06 -2.86 19.09
N LYS A 119 -6.56 -1.73 19.58
CA LYS A 119 -8.00 -1.43 19.68
C LYS A 119 -8.15 0.08 19.66
N VAL A 120 -9.20 0.57 18.99
CA VAL A 120 -9.62 1.97 19.05
C VAL A 120 -9.90 2.33 20.51
N GLN A 121 -9.36 3.45 20.97
CA GLN A 121 -9.53 3.96 22.32
C GLN A 121 -9.84 5.45 22.25
N GLY A 122 -10.92 5.88 22.90
CA GLY A 122 -11.29 7.29 22.95
C GLY A 122 -12.27 7.68 21.86
N SER A 123 -12.40 9.00 21.65
CA SER A 123 -13.30 9.59 20.67
C SER A 123 -12.50 9.97 19.43
N VAL A 124 -13.01 9.60 18.24
CA VAL A 124 -12.42 9.99 16.96
C VAL A 124 -12.36 11.51 16.86
N GLU A 125 -11.20 12.03 16.51
CA GLU A 125 -11.01 13.45 16.24
C GLU A 125 -11.32 13.72 14.77
N LEU A 126 -12.19 14.71 14.55
CA LEU A 126 -12.62 15.11 13.23
C LEU A 126 -11.60 16.10 12.66
N GLY A 127 -10.96 15.70 11.56
CA GLY A 127 -10.12 16.56 10.75
C GLY A 127 -10.92 17.37 9.73
N PRO A 128 -10.29 17.83 8.63
CA PRO A 128 -10.98 18.45 7.51
C PRO A 128 -11.98 17.48 6.86
N VAL A 129 -13.25 17.90 6.79
CA VAL A 129 -14.34 17.14 6.14
C VAL A 129 -14.99 17.96 5.04
N SER A 130 -15.18 17.34 3.88
CA SER A 130 -15.84 17.86 2.68
C SER A 130 -16.98 16.91 2.28
N ALA A 131 -17.77 17.26 1.26
CA ALA A 131 -18.88 16.40 0.83
C ALA A 131 -18.45 15.05 0.24
N THR A 132 -17.19 14.86 -0.15
CA THR A 132 -16.70 13.61 -0.74
C THR A 132 -15.37 13.12 -0.19
N ASP A 133 -14.69 13.94 0.62
CA ASP A 133 -13.42 13.60 1.28
C ASP A 133 -13.55 13.92 2.77
N ALA A 134 -13.00 13.09 3.64
CA ALA A 134 -12.98 13.32 5.07
C ALA A 134 -11.68 12.77 5.66
N GLU A 135 -11.08 13.54 6.56
CA GLU A 135 -9.92 13.10 7.34
C GLU A 135 -10.34 12.96 8.80
N VAL A 136 -10.00 11.83 9.40
CA VAL A 136 -10.32 11.55 10.80
C VAL A 136 -9.11 10.94 11.48
N ALA A 137 -8.82 11.38 12.70
CA ALA A 137 -7.81 10.78 13.54
C ALA A 137 -8.49 9.83 14.52
N VAL A 138 -8.16 8.55 14.42
CA VAL A 138 -8.72 7.47 15.22
C VAL A 138 -7.72 7.13 16.34
N PRO A 139 -7.96 7.62 17.57
CA PRO A 139 -7.10 7.29 18.69
C PRO A 139 -7.17 5.79 18.98
N SER A 140 -6.01 5.18 19.17
CA SER A 140 -5.89 3.75 19.42
C SER A 140 -4.84 3.43 20.47
N THR A 141 -4.76 2.16 20.87
CA THR A 141 -3.83 1.71 21.91
C THR A 141 -2.35 1.86 21.53
N ILE A 142 -2.04 2.03 20.25
CA ILE A 142 -0.67 2.12 19.72
C ILE A 142 -0.41 3.48 19.05
N GLY A 143 -1.30 4.46 19.25
CA GLY A 143 -1.22 5.80 18.68
C GLY A 143 -2.46 6.19 17.88
N ASP A 144 -2.52 7.44 17.45
CA ASP A 144 -3.60 8.01 16.63
C ASP A 144 -3.43 7.69 15.14
N PHE A 145 -4.36 6.91 14.57
CA PHE A 145 -4.35 6.60 13.14
C PHE A 145 -5.01 7.72 12.36
N GLN A 146 -4.30 8.32 11.42
CA GLN A 146 -4.92 9.22 10.46
C GLN A 146 -5.55 8.40 9.35
N VAL A 147 -6.85 8.59 9.14
CA VAL A 147 -7.63 7.84 8.16
C VAL A 147 -8.24 8.84 7.20
N VAL A 148 -7.89 8.69 5.93
CA VAL A 148 -8.48 9.47 4.84
C VAL A 148 -9.59 8.65 4.23
N LEU A 149 -10.81 9.14 4.36
CA LEU A 149 -12.02 8.58 3.78
C LEU A 149 -12.46 9.38 2.56
N VAL A 150 -12.94 8.67 1.56
CA VAL A 150 -13.49 9.22 0.33
C VAL A 150 -14.79 8.53 -0.02
N ARG A 151 -15.68 9.22 -0.73
CA ARG A 151 -16.91 8.65 -1.28
C ARG A 151 -17.18 9.24 -2.66
N GLU A 152 -17.76 8.44 -3.54
CA GLU A 152 -18.04 8.88 -4.92
C GLU A 152 -19.07 10.01 -4.95
N THR A 153 -20.14 9.90 -4.16
CA THR A 153 -21.12 10.98 -3.98
C THR A 153 -21.50 11.16 -2.52
N GLY A 154 -22.12 12.30 -2.19
CA GLY A 154 -22.59 12.63 -0.85
C GLY A 154 -23.60 11.65 -0.19
N LYS A 155 -24.00 10.59 -0.90
CA LYS A 155 -24.95 9.58 -0.44
C LYS A 155 -24.36 8.16 -0.37
N ASP A 156 -23.13 8.00 -0.87
CA ASP A 156 -22.44 6.72 -0.83
C ASP A 156 -21.79 6.51 0.54
N SER A 157 -21.54 5.24 0.87
CA SER A 157 -20.82 4.89 2.09
C SER A 157 -19.36 5.36 2.00
N TRP A 158 -18.84 5.92 3.09
CA TRP A 158 -17.44 6.28 3.19
C TRP A 158 -16.54 5.06 3.00
N LYS A 159 -15.50 5.24 2.18
CA LYS A 159 -14.47 4.25 1.91
C LYS A 159 -13.13 4.82 2.32
N VAL A 160 -12.30 4.02 2.94
CA VAL A 160 -10.94 4.41 3.32
C VAL A 160 -10.06 4.40 2.06
N SER A 161 -9.51 5.56 1.74
CA SER A 161 -8.53 5.73 0.66
C SER A 161 -7.12 5.50 1.17
N ALA A 162 -6.79 6.04 2.35
CA ALA A 162 -5.47 5.89 2.95
C ALA A 162 -5.59 5.74 4.47
N ILE A 163 -4.66 5.00 5.05
CA ILE A 163 -4.47 4.89 6.49
C ILE A 163 -3.01 5.22 6.74
N GLU A 164 -2.79 6.31 7.45
CA GLU A 164 -1.47 6.77 7.86
C GLU A 164 -1.22 6.34 9.31
N PRO A 165 -0.03 5.78 9.59
CA PRO A 165 0.36 5.41 10.95
C PRO A 165 0.51 6.65 11.85
N PRO A 166 0.42 6.47 13.18
CA PRO A 166 0.57 7.58 14.12
C PRO A 166 1.92 8.30 14.01
N GLU A 167 1.91 9.64 14.03
CA GLU A 167 3.13 10.46 14.06
C GLU A 167 4.00 10.17 15.30
N GLU A 168 3.46 9.65 16.40
CA GLU A 168 4.28 9.20 17.55
C GLU A 168 5.17 7.98 17.22
N ALA A 169 4.97 7.31 16.09
CA ALA A 169 5.92 6.34 15.53
C ALA A 169 7.06 7.01 14.74
N GLN A 170 6.97 8.30 14.44
CA GLN A 170 7.92 9.08 13.62
C GLN A 170 8.91 9.92 14.45
N GLU A 171 8.64 10.13 15.75
CA GLU A 171 9.54 10.88 16.64
C GLU A 171 10.29 9.95 17.61
N GLY A 172 11.49 9.48 17.20
CA GLY A 172 12.38 8.69 18.07
C GLY A 172 13.81 8.65 17.59
#